data_AF-A0A7W0MXW3-F1
#
_entry.id   AF-A0A7W0MXW3-F1
#
_cell.length_a   1.000
_cell.length_b   1.000
_cell.length_c   1.000
_cell.angle_alpha   90.00
_cell.angle_beta   90.00
_cell.angle_gamma   90.00
#
_symmetry.space_group_name_H-M   'P 1'
#
loop_
_entity.id
_entity.type
_entity.pdbx_description
1 polymer ?
#
loop_
_entity_poly.entity_id
_entity_poly.type
_entity_poly.pdbx_seq_one_letter_code
_entity_poly.pdbx_strand_id
1 'polypeptide(L)' 'MTEHPTRIDLLELDIDLRLADLWREACEVGEWNLDVVAAIMRAAYGKGYCDALTEDSPGALCQEHGYRVPDRRPAPSREG' A
#
# COMPACT_ATOMS: atom_id res chain seq x y z
N MET A 1 -23.10 -5.68 -21.31
CA MET A 1 -21.79 -6.36 -21.29
C MET A 1 -21.15 -6.01 -19.97
N THR A 2 -20.92 -6.99 -19.11
CA THR A 2 -20.05 -6.78 -17.94
C THR A 2 -18.63 -6.76 -18.49
N GLU A 3 -18.09 -5.55 -18.66
CA GLU A 3 -16.69 -5.38 -19.03
C GLU A 3 -15.84 -6.01 -17.92
N HIS A 4 -14.87 -6.85 -18.31
CA HIS A 4 -13.96 -7.43 -17.31
C HIS A 4 -13.10 -6.31 -16.71
N PRO A 5 -12.87 -6.30 -15.39
CA PRO A 5 -12.03 -5.30 -14.74
C PRO A 5 -10.65 -5.23 -15.40
N THR A 6 -10.15 -4.02 -15.61
CA THR A 6 -8.79 -3.79 -16.07
C THR A 6 -7.79 -4.11 -14.95
N ARG A 7 -6.50 -4.19 -15.29
CA ARG A 7 -5.44 -4.36 -14.28
C ARG A 7 -5.39 -3.18 -13.30
N ILE A 8 -5.73 -1.98 -13.75
CA ILE A 8 -5.77 -0.79 -12.88
C ILE A 8 -6.94 -0.93 -11.90
N ASP A 9 -8.12 -1.32 -12.36
CA ASP A 9 -9.30 -1.50 -11.48
C ASP A 9 -9.03 -2.54 -10.38
N LEU A 10 -8.34 -3.64 -10.72
CA LEU A 10 -7.99 -4.68 -9.76
C LEU A 10 -6.97 -4.21 -8.72
N LEU A 11 -6.03 -3.37 -9.11
CA LEU A 11 -5.06 -2.78 -8.20
C LEU A 11 -5.73 -1.78 -7.25
N GLU A 12 -6.57 -0.89 -7.79
CA GLU A 12 -7.32 0.09 -6.98
C GLU A 12 -8.18 -0.64 -5.95
N LEU A 13 -8.87 -1.71 -6.36
CA LEU A 13 -9.65 -2.55 -5.46
C LEU A 13 -8.80 -3.20 -4.36
N ASP A 14 -7.62 -3.73 -4.68
CA ASP A 14 -6.74 -4.33 -3.68
C ASP A 14 -6.20 -3.29 -2.67
N ILE A 15 -5.85 -2.09 -3.15
CA ILE A 15 -5.47 -0.98 -2.27
C ILE A 15 -6.63 -0.59 -1.35
N ASP A 16 -7.84 -0.47 -1.90
CA ASP A 16 -9.03 -0.14 -1.12
C ASP A 16 -9.36 -1.20 -0.07
N LEU A 17 -9.24 -2.48 -0.42
CA LEU A 17 -9.43 -3.59 0.53
C LEU A 17 -8.40 -3.54 1.66
N ARG A 18 -7.14 -3.20 1.35
CA ARG A 18 -6.11 -3.02 2.38
C ARG A 18 -6.40 -1.82 3.25
N LEU A 19 -6.93 -0.73 2.71
CA LEU A 19 -7.21 0.49 3.48
C LEU A 19 -8.60 0.50 4.12
N ALA A 20 -9.43 -0.51 3.91
CA ALA A 20 -10.84 -0.53 4.30
C ALA A 20 -11.09 -0.18 5.78
N ASP A 21 -10.29 -0.72 6.71
CA ASP A 21 -10.42 -0.38 8.13
C ASP A 21 -10.04 1.09 8.42
N LEU A 22 -9.00 1.61 7.76
CA LEU A 22 -8.61 3.01 7.88
C LEU A 22 -9.67 3.94 7.27
N TRP A 23 -10.32 3.52 6.19
CA TRP A 23 -11.45 4.25 5.62
C TRP A 23 -12.66 4.28 6.55
N ARG A 24 -12.95 3.16 7.23
CA ARG A 24 -13.98 3.14 8.28
C ARG A 24 -13.66 4.15 9.38
N GLU A 25 -12.44 4.16 9.89
CA GLU A 25 -12.00 5.13 10.91
C GLU A 25 -12.09 6.58 10.42
N ALA A 26 -11.70 6.83 9.17
CA ALA A 26 -11.82 8.16 8.56
C ALA A 26 -13.27 8.63 8.46
N CYS A 27 -14.23 7.73 8.23
CA CYS A 27 -15.66 8.07 8.21
C CYS A 27 -16.22 8.47 9.58
N GLU A 28 -15.56 8.09 10.67
CA GLU A 28 -15.97 8.46 12.05
C GLU A 28 -15.39 9.83 12.47
N VAL A 29 -14.53 10.44 11.66
CA VAL A 29 -13.95 11.76 11.93
C VAL A 29 -15.00 12.85 11.78
N GLY A 30 -15.42 13.45 12.90
CA GLY A 30 -16.40 14.53 12.93
C GLY A 30 -15.85 15.90 12.51
N GLU A 31 -14.56 16.17 12.69
CA GLU A 31 -13.92 17.43 12.30
C GLU A 31 -12.58 17.15 11.61
N TRP A 32 -12.43 17.71 10.41
CA TRP A 32 -11.22 17.55 9.59
C TRP A 32 -10.30 18.75 9.75
N ASN A 33 -9.05 18.47 10.09
CA ASN A 33 -7.96 19.45 10.10
C ASN A 33 -6.69 18.84 9.51
N LEU A 34 -5.66 19.67 9.32
CA LEU A 34 -4.40 19.25 8.71
C LEU A 34 -3.70 18.13 9.49
N ASP A 35 -3.81 18.12 10.82
CA ASP A 35 -3.18 17.10 11.66
C ASP A 35 -3.87 15.73 11.47
N VAL A 36 -5.20 15.72 11.36
CA VAL A 36 -5.99 14.51 11.08
C VAL A 36 -5.66 13.96 9.69
N VAL A 37 -5.60 14.82 8.68
CA VAL A 37 -5.20 14.42 7.31
C VAL A 37 -3.78 13.83 7.31
N ALA A 38 -2.83 14.50 7.98
CA ALA A 38 -1.45 14.03 8.08
C ALA A 38 -1.33 12.70 8.86
N ALA A 39 -2.19 12.46 9.85
CA ALA A 39 -2.24 11.18 10.57
C ALA A 39 -2.75 10.05 9.67
N ILE A 40 -3.85 10.26 8.93
CA ILE A 40 -4.42 9.27 8.01
C ILE A 40 -3.45 8.95 6.87
N MET A 41 -2.79 9.96 6.29
CA MET A 41 -1.77 9.74 5.26
C MET A 41 -0.61 8.88 5.76
N ARG A 42 -0.13 9.12 7.00
CA ARG A 42 0.92 8.30 7.61
C ARG A 42 0.45 6.88 7.90
N ALA A 43 -0.80 6.70 8.33
CA ALA A 43 -1.37 5.38 8.56
C ALA A 43 -1.50 4.57 7.25
N ALA A 44 -2.03 5.19 6.18
CA ALA A 44 -2.15 4.56 4.87
C ALA A 44 -0.79 4.17 4.30
N TYR A 45 0.19 5.08 4.37
CA TYR A 45 1.55 4.83 3.91
C TYR A 45 2.26 3.75 4.76
N GLY A 46 2.11 3.82 6.08
CA GLY A 46 2.67 2.84 7.01
C GLY A 46 2.10 1.44 6.79
N LYS A 47 0.81 1.33 6.48
CA LYS A 47 0.16 0.06 6.17
C LYS A 47 0.75 -0.60 4.92
N GLY A 48 0.99 0.19 3.86
CA GLY A 48 1.69 -0.31 2.66
C GLY A 48 3.10 -0.84 2.95
N TYR A 49 3.84 -0.23 3.88
CA TYR A 49 5.14 -0.74 4.31
C TYR A 49 5.05 -1.99 5.16
N CYS A 50 4.11 -2.04 6.11
CA CYS A 50 3.91 -3.24 6.92
C CYS A 50 3.57 -4.44 6.03
N ASP A 51 2.64 -4.27 5.08
CA ASP A 51 2.27 -5.31 4.13
C ASP A 51 3.50 -5.81 3.33
N ALA A 52 4.35 -4.88 2.87
CA ALA A 52 5.62 -5.21 2.18
C ALA A 52 6.69 -5.82 3.09
N LEU A 53 6.67 -5.56 4.41
CA LEU A 53 7.58 -6.19 5.38
C LEU A 53 7.11 -7.58 5.81
N THR A 54 5.83 -7.88 5.61
CA THR A 54 5.20 -9.16 5.97
C THR A 54 4.97 -10.09 4.79
N GLU A 55 5.37 -9.70 3.57
CA GLU A 55 5.22 -10.55 2.39
C GLU A 55 6.04 -11.84 2.51
N ASP A 56 5.50 -12.96 2.00
CA ASP A 56 6.13 -14.29 2.11
C ASP A 56 7.52 -14.34 1.46
N SER A 57 7.72 -13.55 0.40
CA SER A 57 9.02 -13.37 -0.24
C SER A 57 9.18 -11.95 -0.80
N PRO A 58 10.40 -11.38 -0.80
CA PRO A 58 10.64 -10.03 -1.28
C PRO A 58 10.09 -9.78 -2.70
N GLY A 59 9.20 -8.79 -2.83
CA GLY A 59 8.55 -8.40 -4.08
C GLY A 59 7.34 -9.25 -4.48
N ALA A 60 6.83 -10.13 -3.62
CA ALA A 60 5.63 -10.93 -3.89
C ALA A 60 4.43 -10.03 -4.20
N LEU A 61 4.24 -8.94 -3.44
CA LEU A 61 3.17 -7.98 -3.68
C LEU A 61 3.29 -7.31 -5.06
N CYS A 62 4.50 -6.95 -5.48
CA CYS A 62 4.70 -6.39 -6.82
C CYS A 62 4.29 -7.40 -7.91
N GLN A 63 4.61 -8.67 -7.74
CA GLN A 63 4.31 -9.72 -8.71
C GLN A 63 2.80 -10.02 -8.78
N GLU A 64 2.12 -10.08 -7.64
CA GLU A 64 0.65 -10.24 -7.54
C GLU A 64 -0.07 -9.14 -8.32
N HIS A 65 0.46 -7.92 -8.27
CA HIS A 65 -0.06 -6.74 -8.99
C HIS A 65 0.42 -6.62 -10.44
N GLY A 66 1.23 -7.57 -10.92
CA GLY A 66 1.78 -7.56 -12.27
C GLY A 66 2.79 -6.44 -12.51
N TYR A 67 3.39 -5.91 -11.45
CA TYR A 67 4.49 -4.94 -11.48
C TYR A 67 5.84 -5.64 -11.49
N ARG A 68 6.85 -4.95 -12.06
CA ARG A 68 8.24 -5.39 -11.99
C ARG A 68 8.77 -5.15 -10.57
N VAL A 69 9.38 -6.16 -9.96
CA VAL A 69 10.16 -5.99 -8.72
C VAL A 69 11.40 -5.14 -9.03
N PRO A 70 11.64 -4.02 -8.33
CA PRO A 70 12.84 -3.21 -8.52
C PRO A 70 14.11 -4.00 -8.20
N ASP A 71 15.17 -3.83 -9.01
CA ASP A 71 16.47 -4.44 -8.72
C ASP A 71 17.03 -3.90 -7.40
N ARG A 72 17.39 -4.81 -6.50
CA ARG A 72 17.97 -4.44 -5.21
C ARG A 72 19.36 -3.87 -5.46
N ARG A 73 19.56 -2.56 -5.27
CA ARG A 73 20.91 -1.99 -5.27
C ARG A 73 21.67 -2.63 -4.10
N PRO A 74 22.81 -3.31 -4.33
CA PRO A 74 23.58 -3.90 -3.25
C PRO A 74 23.96 -2.81 -2.25
N ALA A 75 23.78 -3.11 -0.95
CA ALA A 75 24.21 -2.19 0.10
C ALA A 75 25.71 -1.94 -0.04
N PRO A 76 26.20 -0.69 0.14
CA PRO A 76 27.62 -0.42 0.12
C PRO A 76 28.30 -1.29 1.19
N SER A 77 29.33 -2.03 0.77
CA SER A 77 30.16 -2.84 1.67
C SER A 77 30.64 -1.97 2.81
N ARG A 78 30.25 -2.30 4.05
CA ARG A 78 30.88 -1.72 5.23
C ARG A 78 32.25 -2.37 5.36
N GLU A 79 33.27 -1.76 4.78
CA GLU A 79 34.66 -2.05 5.16
C GLU A 79 34.83 -1.65 6.63
N GLY A 80 35.24 -2.60 7.45
CA GLY A 80 35.56 -2.42 8.87
C GLY A 80 37.03 -2.13 9.10
#